data_AF-A0A7T1I9B7-F1
#
_entry.id   AF-A0A7T1I9B7-F1
#
_cell.length_a   1.000
_cell.length_b   1.000
_cell.length_c   1.000
_cell.angle_alpha   90.00
_cell.angle_beta   90.00
_cell.angle_gamma   90.00
#
_symmetry.space_group_name_H-M   'P 1'
#
loop_
_entity.id
_entity.type
_entity.pdbx_description
1 polymer ?
#
loop_
_entity_poly.entity_id
_entity_poly.type
_entity_poly.pdbx_seq_one_letter_code
_entity_poly.pdbx_strand_id
1 'polypeptide(L)'
;MVARLRLLTLPALLISLLTLVWAPAAWAEQPSAPSSRCNNATLKGTYLYSSVGMLDGKPYAEAGREVYDGKGGVELTYRGTGGATGTMRTTYSVSPDCIGRAAYPYGQTLVSFISPDGSRFAYTITRGPGDRPTVLSGWEIRVDP
;
A
#
# COMPACT_ATOMS: atom_id res chain seq x y z
N MET A 1 31.90 -64.98 -18.77
CA MET A 1 32.94 -64.87 -17.72
C MET A 1 34.24 -64.55 -18.43
N VAL A 2 35.00 -63.48 -18.22
CA VAL A 2 35.22 -62.56 -17.10
C VAL A 2 35.55 -61.18 -17.69
N ALA A 3 34.99 -60.10 -17.15
CA ALA A 3 35.37 -58.73 -17.48
C ALA A 3 36.58 -58.30 -16.64
N ARG A 4 37.56 -57.59 -17.23
CA ARG A 4 38.50 -56.71 -16.50
C ARG A 4 38.91 -55.48 -17.32
N LEU A 5 38.23 -54.38 -16.99
CA LEU A 5 38.72 -53.01 -16.75
C LEU A 5 39.95 -52.53 -17.53
N ARG A 6 39.72 -51.69 -18.56
CA ARG A 6 40.71 -50.71 -19.02
C ARG A 6 40.36 -49.34 -18.44
N LEU A 7 41.22 -48.84 -17.56
CA LEU A 7 41.27 -47.42 -17.21
C LEU A 7 41.56 -46.62 -18.48
N LEU A 8 40.62 -45.79 -18.91
CA LEU A 8 40.85 -44.73 -19.90
C LEU A 8 40.19 -43.46 -19.36
N THR A 9 41.03 -42.70 -18.64
CA THR A 9 41.14 -41.23 -18.65
C THR A 9 39.84 -40.43 -18.67
N LEU A 10 39.50 -39.87 -17.51
CA LEU A 10 38.75 -38.61 -17.37
C LEU A 10 39.56 -37.49 -18.04
N PRO A 11 39.17 -36.96 -19.21
CA PRO A 11 39.07 -35.50 -19.31
C PRO A 11 38.07 -35.08 -20.40
N ALA A 12 36.81 -35.54 -20.36
CA ALA A 12 35.85 -35.17 -21.41
C ALA A 12 34.48 -34.69 -20.89
N LEU A 13 34.26 -34.68 -19.58
CA LEU A 13 32.98 -34.23 -18.99
C LEU A 13 33.06 -32.92 -18.21
N LEU A 14 34.24 -32.30 -18.10
CA LEU A 14 34.43 -31.04 -17.36
C LEU A 14 34.31 -29.78 -18.22
N ILE A 15 34.24 -29.90 -19.55
CA ILE A 15 34.25 -28.72 -20.45
C ILE A 15 32.82 -28.24 -20.79
N SER A 16 31.78 -29.06 -20.57
CA SER A 16 30.41 -28.70 -20.96
C SER A 16 29.63 -27.87 -19.92
N LEU A 17 30.19 -27.62 -18.73
CA LEU A 17 29.55 -26.77 -17.70
C LEU A 17 30.09 -25.33 -17.64
N LEU A 18 31.13 -24.98 -18.42
CA LEU A 18 31.77 -23.66 -18.33
C LEU A 18 31.21 -22.59 -19.28
N THR A 19 30.24 -22.90 -20.14
CA THR A 19 29.67 -21.93 -21.10
C THR A 19 28.42 -21.19 -20.60
N LEU A 20 27.96 -21.45 -19.36
CA LEU A 20 26.76 -20.79 -18.81
C LEU A 20 27.08 -19.63 -17.85
N VAL A 21 28.31 -19.12 -17.84
CA VAL A 21 28.77 -18.14 -16.83
C VAL A 21 29.10 -16.77 -17.46
N TRP A 22 28.67 -16.49 -18.68
CA TRP A 22 28.88 -15.17 -19.31
C TRP A 22 27.66 -14.70 -20.11
N ALA A 23 26.48 -14.78 -19.52
CA ALA A 23 25.49 -13.76 -19.79
C ALA A 23 25.84 -12.59 -18.87
N PRO A 24 26.33 -11.44 -19.37
CA PRO A 24 26.32 -10.25 -18.53
C PRO A 24 24.88 -10.08 -18.10
N ALA A 25 24.63 -10.14 -16.79
CA ALA A 25 23.35 -9.73 -16.26
C ALA A 25 23.25 -8.25 -16.60
N ALA A 26 22.67 -7.95 -17.77
CA ALA A 26 22.11 -6.65 -18.05
C ALA A 26 20.99 -6.54 -17.03
N TRP A 27 21.34 -6.05 -15.84
CA TRP A 27 20.38 -5.47 -14.94
C TRP A 27 19.82 -4.34 -15.77
N ALA A 28 18.68 -4.58 -16.42
CA ALA A 28 17.90 -3.50 -16.95
C ALA A 28 17.70 -2.58 -15.76
N GLU A 29 18.37 -1.43 -15.76
CA GLU A 29 18.01 -0.31 -14.91
C GLU A 29 16.54 -0.11 -15.23
N GLN A 30 15.67 -0.58 -14.33
CA GLN A 30 14.26 -0.29 -14.45
C GLN A 30 14.19 1.22 -14.58
N PRO A 31 13.56 1.77 -15.63
CA PRO A 31 13.31 3.20 -15.69
C PRO A 31 12.75 3.58 -14.34
N SER A 32 13.45 4.45 -13.60
CA SER A 32 12.93 4.99 -12.35
C SER A 32 11.51 5.42 -12.65
N ALA A 33 10.53 4.78 -12.00
CA ALA A 33 9.12 5.09 -12.23
C ALA A 33 8.98 6.61 -12.22
N PRO A 34 8.26 7.21 -13.20
CA PRO A 34 8.19 8.66 -13.32
C PRO A 34 7.90 9.25 -11.94
N SER A 35 8.75 10.16 -11.47
CA SER A 35 8.62 10.79 -10.14
C SER A 35 7.17 11.21 -9.97
N SER A 36 6.42 10.55 -9.08
CA SER A 36 5.01 10.87 -8.98
C SER A 36 4.86 12.33 -8.60
N ARG A 37 3.91 13.02 -9.22
CA ARG A 37 3.65 14.46 -9.00
C ARG A 37 2.34 14.64 -8.25
N CYS A 38 2.08 13.74 -7.30
CA CYS A 38 0.89 13.80 -6.48
C CYS A 38 0.89 15.07 -5.63
N ASN A 39 -0.31 15.56 -5.32
CA ASN A 39 -0.55 16.70 -4.43
C ASN A 39 -2.00 16.62 -3.93
N ASN A 40 -2.45 17.59 -3.14
CA ASN A 40 -3.82 17.54 -2.60
C ASN A 40 -4.91 17.41 -3.68
N ALA A 41 -4.70 17.96 -4.87
CA ALA A 41 -5.64 17.87 -5.98
C ALA A 41 -5.75 16.45 -6.58
N THR A 42 -4.80 15.55 -6.27
CA THR A 42 -4.89 14.13 -6.62
C THR A 42 -6.14 13.49 -5.99
N LEU A 43 -6.50 13.90 -4.77
CA LEU A 43 -7.71 13.44 -4.09
C LEU A 43 -8.80 14.51 -4.17
N LYS A 44 -9.82 14.28 -4.98
CA LYS A 44 -10.96 15.19 -5.17
C LYS A 44 -12.24 14.40 -5.50
N GLY A 45 -13.38 14.80 -4.96
CA GLY A 45 -14.64 14.10 -5.19
C GLY A 45 -14.91 13.05 -4.13
N THR A 46 -15.81 12.13 -4.44
CA THR A 46 -16.42 11.20 -3.49
C THR A 46 -15.77 9.81 -3.57
N TYR A 47 -15.44 9.26 -2.40
CA TYR A 47 -14.84 7.95 -2.23
C TYR A 47 -15.71 7.09 -1.33
N LEU A 48 -15.78 5.80 -1.64
CA LEU A 48 -16.27 4.79 -0.72
C LEU A 48 -15.09 4.08 -0.09
N TYR A 49 -15.20 3.76 1.20
CA TYR A 49 -14.15 3.05 1.91
C TYR A 49 -14.69 1.89 2.74
N SER A 50 -13.79 0.97 3.06
CA SER A 50 -14.00 -0.08 4.05
C SER A 50 -12.73 -0.27 4.87
N SER A 51 -12.89 -0.44 6.18
CA SER A 51 -11.82 -0.55 7.16
C SER A 51 -12.13 -1.64 8.17
N VAL A 52 -11.10 -2.37 8.58
CA VAL A 52 -11.18 -3.37 9.64
C VAL A 52 -9.95 -3.32 10.53
N GLY A 53 -10.11 -3.84 11.74
CA GLY A 53 -9.01 -4.08 12.66
C GLY A 53 -9.45 -4.01 14.11
N MET A 54 -8.70 -3.27 14.92
CA MET A 54 -8.91 -3.12 16.35
C MET A 54 -9.08 -1.64 16.71
N LEU A 55 -10.14 -1.33 17.45
CA LEU A 55 -10.39 -0.02 18.04
C LEU A 55 -10.54 -0.19 19.55
N ASP A 56 -9.73 0.54 20.33
CA ASP A 56 -9.68 0.43 21.79
C ASP A 56 -9.56 -1.03 22.28
N GLY A 57 -8.76 -1.84 21.56
CA GLY A 57 -8.51 -3.25 21.89
C GLY A 57 -9.65 -4.21 21.57
N LYS A 58 -10.67 -3.78 20.80
CA LYS A 58 -11.80 -4.62 20.38
C LYS A 58 -11.86 -4.72 18.85
N PRO A 59 -12.31 -5.86 18.29
CA PRO A 59 -12.55 -5.97 16.87
C PRO A 59 -13.53 -4.91 16.39
N TYR A 60 -13.15 -4.19 15.34
CA TYR A 60 -13.94 -3.12 14.76
C TYR A 60 -13.91 -3.21 13.25
N ALA A 61 -15.05 -2.94 12.64
CA ALA A 61 -15.22 -2.82 11.20
C ALA A 61 -16.04 -1.56 10.94
N GLU A 62 -15.72 -0.87 9.85
CA GLU A 62 -16.41 0.35 9.45
C GLU A 62 -16.38 0.48 7.93
N ALA A 63 -17.43 1.09 7.38
CA ALA A 63 -17.46 1.52 6.00
C ALA A 63 -18.23 2.84 5.90
N GLY A 64 -17.98 3.56 4.82
CA GLY A 64 -18.61 4.86 4.65
C GLY A 64 -18.20 5.56 3.37
N ARG A 65 -18.36 6.87 3.41
CA ARG A 65 -18.08 7.77 2.29
C ARG A 65 -17.25 8.96 2.77
N GLU A 66 -16.24 9.30 1.99
CA GLU A 66 -15.42 10.49 2.19
C GLU A 66 -15.49 11.41 0.97
N VAL A 67 -15.64 12.71 1.19
CA VAL A 67 -15.66 13.74 0.13
C VAL A 67 -14.43 14.61 0.27
N TYR A 68 -13.49 14.45 -0.66
CA TYR A 68 -12.22 15.17 -0.74
C TYR A 68 -12.38 16.44 -1.57
N ASP A 69 -11.90 17.58 -1.06
CA ASP A 69 -12.05 18.87 -1.73
C ASP A 69 -10.95 19.22 -2.75
N GLY A 70 -9.88 18.42 -2.83
CA GLY A 70 -8.71 18.70 -3.67
C GLY A 70 -7.75 19.75 -3.11
N LYS A 71 -8.02 20.26 -1.91
CA LYS A 71 -7.30 21.37 -1.26
C LYS A 71 -6.75 20.98 0.12
N GLY A 72 -7.15 19.84 0.66
CA GLY A 72 -6.67 19.32 1.94
C GLY A 72 -7.78 19.16 2.98
N GLY A 73 -9.05 19.39 2.62
CA GLY A 73 -10.22 19.14 3.45
C GLY A 73 -10.97 17.87 3.01
N VAL A 74 -11.45 17.11 3.98
CA VAL A 74 -12.31 15.95 3.72
C VAL A 74 -13.46 15.90 4.71
N GLU A 75 -14.63 15.52 4.20
CA GLU A 75 -15.83 15.24 5.00
C GLU A 75 -16.18 13.76 4.92
N LEU A 76 -16.18 13.10 6.07
CA LEU A 76 -16.44 11.68 6.24
C LEU A 76 -17.87 11.47 6.78
N THR A 77 -18.57 10.45 6.28
CA THR A 77 -19.76 9.86 6.92
C THR A 77 -19.60 8.35 7.00
N TYR A 78 -19.85 7.76 8.16
CA TYR A 78 -19.52 6.35 8.42
C TYR A 78 -20.59 5.57 9.18
N ARG A 79 -20.50 4.24 9.06
CA ARG A 79 -21.14 3.27 9.96
C ARG A 79 -20.16 2.19 10.36
N GLY A 80 -20.07 1.94 11.66
CA GLY A 80 -19.20 0.94 12.25
C GLY A 80 -19.91 -0.10 13.10
N THR A 81 -19.15 -1.10 13.55
CA THR A 81 -19.61 -2.15 14.46
C THR A 81 -20.25 -1.56 15.72
N GLY A 82 -21.30 -2.21 16.23
CA GLY A 82 -22.00 -1.78 17.44
C GLY A 82 -22.93 -0.58 17.25
N GLY A 83 -23.24 -0.21 16.00
CA GLY A 83 -24.14 0.89 15.68
C GLY A 83 -23.46 2.26 15.67
N ALA A 84 -22.13 2.31 15.70
CA ALA A 84 -21.37 3.55 15.56
C ALA A 84 -21.72 4.23 14.24
N THR A 85 -22.00 5.53 14.27
CA THR A 85 -22.30 6.34 13.09
C THR A 85 -21.93 7.77 13.36
N GLY A 86 -21.55 8.51 12.32
CA GLY A 86 -21.26 9.92 12.47
C GLY A 86 -20.86 10.60 11.17
N THR A 87 -20.72 11.92 11.26
CA THR A 87 -20.15 12.76 10.22
C THR A 87 -19.04 13.60 10.84
N MET A 88 -17.91 13.72 10.15
CA MET A 88 -16.74 14.41 10.68
C MET A 88 -15.99 15.11 9.55
N ARG A 89 -15.38 16.25 9.89
CA ARG A 89 -14.43 16.95 9.01
C ARG A 89 -13.02 16.78 9.54
N THR A 90 -12.09 16.49 8.63
CA THR A 90 -10.67 16.40 8.93
C THR A 90 -9.86 16.99 7.77
N THR A 91 -8.55 17.04 7.94
CA THR A 91 -7.61 17.53 6.95
C THR A 91 -6.67 16.43 6.51
N TYR A 92 -6.22 16.53 5.27
CA TYR A 92 -5.24 15.63 4.68
C TYR A 92 -4.16 16.41 3.93
N SER A 93 -3.03 15.75 3.72
CA SER A 93 -1.99 16.19 2.81
C SER A 93 -1.49 15.03 1.96
N VAL A 94 -1.10 15.32 0.71
CA VAL A 94 -0.53 14.35 -0.21
C VAL A 94 0.84 14.83 -0.66
N SER A 95 1.87 13.99 -0.44
CA SER A 95 3.21 14.28 -0.92
C SER A 95 3.35 14.03 -2.43
N PRO A 96 4.41 14.54 -3.07
CA PRO A 96 4.76 14.18 -4.44
C PRO A 96 4.82 12.67 -4.67
N ASP A 97 5.34 11.92 -3.70
CA ASP A 97 5.46 10.44 -3.74
C ASP A 97 4.13 9.69 -3.56
N CYS A 98 2.99 10.37 -3.67
CA CYS A 98 1.64 9.84 -3.47
C CYS A 98 1.44 9.20 -2.10
N ILE A 99 2.13 9.74 -1.09
CA ILE A 99 1.91 9.36 0.32
C ILE A 99 0.95 10.36 0.93
N GLY A 100 -0.21 9.87 1.34
CA GLY A 100 -1.22 10.65 2.05
C GLY A 100 -1.03 10.57 3.56
N ARG A 101 -1.39 11.65 4.23
CA ARG A 101 -1.48 11.73 5.70
C ARG A 101 -2.77 12.45 6.08
N ALA A 102 -3.49 11.92 7.06
CA ALA A 102 -4.64 12.62 7.66
C ALA A 102 -4.57 12.54 9.18
N ALA A 103 -5.12 13.55 9.85
CA ALA A 103 -5.15 13.67 11.30
C ALA A 103 -6.58 13.91 11.77
N TYR A 104 -7.17 12.90 12.40
CA TYR A 104 -8.54 12.97 12.88
C TYR A 104 -8.63 13.72 14.23
N PRO A 105 -9.74 14.42 14.50
CA PRO A 105 -9.97 15.18 15.73
C PRO A 105 -9.72 14.42 17.05
N TYR A 106 -9.88 13.09 17.05
CA TYR A 106 -9.68 12.26 18.23
C TYR A 106 -8.24 11.75 18.37
N GLY A 107 -7.29 12.28 17.60
CA GLY A 107 -5.86 11.98 17.71
C GLY A 107 -5.39 10.81 16.86
N GLN A 108 -6.26 10.18 16.06
CA GLN A 108 -5.83 9.19 15.09
C GLN A 108 -5.05 9.85 13.96
N THR A 109 -3.95 9.21 13.56
CA THR A 109 -3.25 9.58 12.33
C THR A 109 -3.21 8.40 11.39
N LEU A 110 -3.45 8.62 10.11
CA LEU A 110 -3.27 7.60 9.08
C LEU A 110 -2.14 7.96 8.12
N VAL A 111 -1.63 6.91 7.48
CA VAL A 111 -0.78 6.99 6.30
C VAL A 111 -1.46 6.21 5.18
N SER A 112 -1.47 6.78 3.97
CA SER A 112 -2.03 6.15 2.78
C SER A 112 -1.06 6.11 1.62
N PHE A 113 -1.19 5.08 0.78
CA PHE A 113 -0.48 4.91 -0.48
C PHE A 113 -1.48 5.08 -1.63
N ILE A 114 -1.33 6.19 -2.35
CA ILE A 114 -2.33 6.69 -3.29
C ILE A 114 -1.94 6.34 -4.72
N SER A 115 -2.89 5.87 -5.53
CA SER A 115 -2.63 5.70 -6.96
C SER A 115 -2.36 7.07 -7.61
N PRO A 116 -1.46 7.19 -8.62
CA PRO A 116 -1.13 8.49 -9.20
C PRO A 116 -2.32 9.26 -9.81
N ASP A 117 -3.37 8.56 -10.24
CA ASP A 117 -4.65 9.12 -10.72
C ASP A 117 -5.64 9.41 -9.57
N GLY A 118 -5.26 9.09 -8.33
CA GLY A 118 -6.05 9.12 -7.11
C GLY A 118 -7.32 8.27 -7.13
N SER A 119 -7.57 7.43 -8.14
CA SER A 119 -8.81 6.66 -8.22
C SER A 119 -9.01 5.69 -7.06
N ARG A 120 -7.93 5.32 -6.37
CA ARG A 120 -7.96 4.42 -5.21
C ARG A 120 -6.73 4.59 -4.34
N PHE A 121 -6.83 4.19 -3.08
CA PHE A 121 -5.67 4.11 -2.20
C PHE A 121 -5.90 3.09 -1.09
N ALA A 122 -4.81 2.63 -0.49
CA ALA A 122 -4.83 1.83 0.73
C ALA A 122 -4.27 2.66 1.89
N TYR A 123 -4.74 2.41 3.11
CA TYR A 123 -4.30 3.16 4.27
C TYR A 123 -4.18 2.31 5.54
N THR A 124 -3.43 2.85 6.49
CA THR A 124 -3.27 2.31 7.83
C THR A 124 -3.34 3.45 8.85
N ILE A 125 -4.16 3.30 9.89
CA ILE A 125 -4.09 4.15 11.08
C ILE A 125 -2.83 3.75 11.86
N THR A 126 -1.87 4.66 11.90
CA THR A 126 -0.54 4.46 12.49
C THR A 126 -0.45 4.89 13.96
N ARG A 127 -1.50 5.55 14.47
CA ARG A 127 -1.61 5.99 15.87
C ARG A 127 -3.08 6.12 16.27
N GLY A 128 -3.42 5.66 17.47
CA GLY A 128 -4.72 5.86 18.12
C GLY A 128 -4.72 6.99 19.16
N PRO A 129 -5.88 7.30 19.77
CA PRO A 129 -5.98 8.27 20.86
C PRO A 129 -5.24 7.77 22.11
N GLY A 130 -4.26 8.54 22.59
CA GLY A 130 -3.49 8.19 23.79
C GLY A 130 -2.85 6.81 23.70
N ASP A 131 -2.95 6.02 24.78
CA ASP A 131 -2.37 4.67 24.87
C ASP A 131 -3.32 3.55 24.39
N ARG A 132 -4.48 3.90 23.81
CA ARG A 132 -5.47 2.89 23.44
C ARG A 132 -5.05 2.14 22.17
N PRO A 133 -5.01 0.79 22.19
CA PRO A 133 -4.59 0.01 21.03
C PRO A 133 -5.59 0.17 19.89
N THR A 134 -5.19 0.96 18.89
CA THR A 134 -5.95 1.23 17.67
C THR A 134 -5.10 0.87 16.48
N VAL A 135 -5.54 -0.11 15.71
CA VAL A 135 -4.92 -0.56 14.46
C VAL A 135 -6.05 -0.82 13.48
N LEU A 136 -6.22 0.09 12.52
CA LEU A 136 -7.21 -0.05 11.46
C LEU A 136 -6.50 0.06 10.12
N SER A 137 -6.93 -0.75 9.16
CA SER A 137 -6.45 -0.65 7.79
C SER A 137 -7.60 -0.90 6.83
N GLY A 138 -7.53 -0.23 5.70
CA GLY A 138 -8.60 -0.23 4.72
C GLY A 138 -8.13 0.26 3.38
N TRP A 139 -9.12 0.49 2.52
CA TRP A 139 -8.93 1.04 1.20
C TRP A 139 -10.07 1.96 0.86
N GLU A 140 -9.82 2.85 -0.10
CA GLU A 140 -10.82 3.75 -0.66
C GLU A 140 -10.83 3.68 -2.18
N ILE A 141 -12.01 3.86 -2.78
CA ILE A 141 -12.21 3.92 -4.23
C ILE A 141 -13.06 5.14 -4.56
N ARG A 142 -12.60 5.97 -5.51
CA ARG A 142 -13.34 7.12 -6.03
C ARG A 142 -14.53 6.64 -6.84
N VAL A 143 -15.72 7.13 -6.50
CA VAL A 143 -16.98 6.81 -7.18
C VAL A 143 -17.59 8.02 -7.90
N ASP A 144 -17.14 9.23 -7.57
CA ASP A 144 -17.55 10.49 -8.22
C ASP A 144 -16.37 11.51 -8.21
N PRO A 145 -15.97 12.13 -9.35
CA PRO A 145 -14.81 13.03 -9.43
C PRO A 145 -14.93 14.44 -8.80
#